data_AF-A0AAP5LWJ1-F1
#
_entry.id   AF-A0AAP5LWJ1-F1
#
_cell.length_a   1.000
_cell.length_b   1.000
_cell.length_c   1.000
_cell.angle_alpha   90.00
_cell.angle_beta   90.00
_cell.angle_gamma   90.00
#
_symmetry.space_group_name_H-M   'P 1'
#
loop_
_entity.id
_entity.type
_entity.pdbx_description
1 polymer ?
#
loop_
_entity_poly.entity_id
_entity_poly.type
_entity_poly.pdbx_seq_one_letter_code
_entity_poly.pdbx_strand_id
1 'polypeptide(L)'
;MRFDRYDGRSDAGAVAQFQQDDAICKGEAAKAQAMAAPIHMGRSLADAMEAGMLEGQRNQALRQIMVGCMAARGYSMTVVTVQP
;
A
#
# COMPACT_ATOMS: atom_id res chain seq x y z
N MET A 1 -3.90 -6.84 -3.65
CA MET A 1 -3.56 -7.25 -2.28
C MET A 1 -4.85 -7.67 -1.62
N ARG A 2 -4.91 -8.87 -1.05
CA ARG A 2 -6.07 -9.31 -0.26
C ARG A 2 -5.68 -9.26 1.21
N PHE A 3 -6.57 -8.77 2.05
CA PHE A 3 -6.38 -8.71 3.49
C PHE A 3 -7.44 -9.56 4.17
N ASP A 4 -7.01 -10.44 5.06
CA ASP A 4 -7.87 -11.33 5.82
C ASP A 4 -7.59 -11.09 7.31
N ARG A 5 -8.61 -11.17 8.16
CA ARG A 5 -8.46 -10.93 9.60
C ARG A 5 -7.81 -12.12 10.29
N TYR A 6 -6.94 -11.86 11.28
CA TYR A 6 -6.38 -12.93 12.12
C TYR A 6 -7.44 -13.67 12.95
N ASP A 7 -8.54 -12.99 13.28
CA ASP A 7 -9.66 -13.58 14.04
C ASP A 7 -10.60 -14.44 13.18
N GLY A 8 -10.38 -14.52 11.86
CA GLY A 8 -11.18 -15.32 10.92
C GLY A 8 -12.62 -14.84 10.72
N ARG A 9 -13.02 -13.71 11.31
CA ARG A 9 -14.40 -13.22 11.20
C ARG A 9 -14.66 -12.65 9.81
N SER A 10 -15.82 -13.02 9.28
CA SER A 10 -16.24 -12.74 7.90
C SER A 10 -17.68 -12.22 7.82
N ASP A 11 -18.31 -11.92 8.97
CA ASP A 11 -19.69 -11.44 9.05
C ASP A 11 -19.83 -10.01 8.51
N ALA A 12 -21.07 -9.55 8.32
CA ALA A 12 -21.35 -8.22 7.78
C ALA A 12 -20.72 -7.08 8.60
N GLY A 13 -20.62 -7.24 9.92
CA GLY A 13 -19.94 -6.28 10.78
C GLY A 13 -18.43 -6.27 10.54
N ALA A 14 -17.82 -7.44 10.40
CA ALA A 14 -16.41 -7.57 10.04
C ALA A 14 -16.08 -6.96 8.66
N VAL A 15 -16.98 -7.10 7.68
CA VAL A 15 -16.83 -6.47 6.36
C VAL A 15 -16.90 -4.95 6.44
N ALA A 16 -17.87 -4.40 7.19
CA ALA A 16 -17.99 -2.96 7.38
C ALA A 16 -16.75 -2.39 8.10
N GLN A 17 -16.26 -3.09 9.11
CA GLN A 17 -15.03 -2.72 9.82
C GLN A 17 -13.81 -2.76 8.88
N PHE A 18 -13.70 -3.80 8.05
CA PHE A 18 -12.63 -3.88 7.05
C PHE A 18 -12.63 -2.69 6.10
N GLN A 19 -13.78 -2.26 5.59
CA GLN A 19 -13.87 -1.10 4.71
C GLN A 19 -13.39 0.20 5.38
N GLN A 20 -13.72 0.38 6.66
CA GLN A 20 -13.24 1.53 7.44
C GLN A 20 -11.72 1.45 7.65
N ASP A 21 -11.21 0.30 8.07
CA ASP A 21 -9.79 0.08 8.30
C ASP A 21 -8.97 0.26 7.01
N ASP A 22 -9.44 -0.30 5.89
CA ASP A 22 -8.84 -0.14 4.57
C ASP A 22 -8.81 1.33 4.13
N ALA A 23 -9.89 2.08 4.34
CA ALA A 23 -9.93 3.51 4.04
C ALA A 23 -8.91 4.31 4.88
N ILE A 24 -8.79 3.98 6.18
CA ILE A 24 -7.80 4.63 7.06
C ILE A 24 -6.37 4.32 6.59
N CYS A 25 -6.04 3.06 6.34
CA CYS A 25 -4.70 2.66 5.93
C CYS A 25 -4.32 3.16 4.53
N LYS A 26 -5.29 3.28 3.62
CA LYS A 26 -5.10 4.00 2.34
C LYS A 26 -4.82 5.48 2.56
N GLY A 27 -5.53 6.12 3.49
CA GLY A 27 -5.29 7.51 3.89
C GLY A 27 -3.89 7.73 4.46
N GLU A 28 -3.40 6.81 5.30
CA GLU A 28 -2.03 6.87 5.83
C GLU A 28 -0.97 6.75 4.74
N ALA A 29 -1.14 5.80 3.80
CA ALA A 29 -0.25 5.66 2.65
C ALA A 29 -0.29 6.92 1.76
N ALA A 30 -1.48 7.46 1.46
CA ALA A 30 -1.63 8.68 0.68
C ALA A 30 -0.99 9.90 1.37
N LYS A 31 -1.12 9.99 2.70
CA LYS A 31 -0.44 11.04 3.49
C LYS A 31 1.07 10.91 3.38
N ALA A 32 1.62 9.71 3.48
CA ALA A 32 3.05 9.48 3.30
C ALA A 32 3.52 9.83 1.87
N GLN A 33 2.70 9.52 0.86
CA GLN A 33 2.97 9.90 -0.53
C GLN A 33 2.99 11.42 -0.71
N ALA A 34 2.05 12.13 -0.10
CA ALA A 34 1.98 13.60 -0.17
C ALA A 34 3.17 14.29 0.53
N MET A 35 3.78 13.62 1.51
CA MET A 35 4.99 14.10 2.20
C MET A 35 6.28 13.70 1.47
N ALA A 36 6.22 12.82 0.47
CA ALA A 36 7.39 12.39 -0.28
C ALA A 36 7.89 13.51 -1.19
N ALA A 37 9.21 13.63 -1.31
CA ALA A 37 9.81 14.63 -2.19
C ALA A 37 9.42 14.36 -3.67
N PRO A 38 9.20 15.42 -4.48
CA PRO A 38 8.96 15.26 -5.91
C PRO A 38 10.13 14.52 -6.58
N ILE A 39 9.81 13.57 -7.46
CA ILE A 39 10.82 12.89 -8.29
C ILE A 39 10.84 13.62 -9.62
N HIS A 40 11.98 14.25 -9.93
CA HIS A 40 12.15 14.98 -11.18
C HIS A 40 12.74 14.04 -12.23
N MET A 41 12.07 13.90 -13.38
CA MET A 41 12.69 13.30 -14.56
C MET A 41 13.55 14.35 -15.24
N GLY A 42 14.86 14.11 -15.31
CA GLY A 42 15.79 14.97 -16.05
C GLY A 42 15.60 14.84 -17.57
N ARG A 43 16.44 15.56 -18.32
CA ARG A 43 16.36 15.60 -19.80
C ARG A 43 17.04 14.40 -20.47
N SER A 44 17.81 13.60 -19.73
CA SER A 44 18.54 12.45 -20.26
C SER A 44 17.84 11.12 -19.96
N LEU A 45 18.16 10.10 -20.76
CA LEU A 45 17.67 8.73 -20.55
C LEU A 45 18.11 8.18 -19.18
N ALA A 46 19.31 8.55 -18.72
CA ALA A 46 19.84 8.13 -17.42
C ALA A 46 19.02 8.72 -16.26
N ASP A 47 18.67 10.00 -16.33
CA ASP A 47 17.83 10.65 -15.31
C ASP A 47 16.42 10.05 -15.28
N ALA A 48 15.87 9.68 -16.43
CA ALA A 48 14.56 9.02 -16.51
C ALA A 48 14.59 7.61 -15.90
N MET A 49 15.69 6.87 -16.08
CA MET A 49 15.89 5.57 -15.43
C MET A 49 16.01 5.70 -13.91
N GLU A 50 16.80 6.67 -13.42
CA GLU A 50 16.96 6.93 -12.00
C GLU A 50 15.65 7.37 -11.34
N ALA A 51 14.91 8.27 -11.98
CA ALA A 51 13.58 8.67 -11.56
C ALA A 51 12.61 7.48 -11.50
N GLY A 52 12.64 6.60 -12.50
CA GLY A 52 11.84 5.38 -12.52
C GLY A 52 12.18 4.42 -11.37
N MET A 53 13.48 4.30 -11.03
CA MET A 53 13.92 3.49 -9.89
C MET A 53 13.44 4.08 -8.55
N LEU A 54 13.61 5.39 -8.35
CA LEU A 54 13.14 6.09 -7.15
C LEU A 54 11.62 6.00 -7.00
N GLU A 55 10.89 6.09 -8.10
CA GLU A 55 9.44 5.92 -8.12
C GLU A 55 9.01 4.50 -7.76
N GLY A 56 9.74 3.50 -8.25
CA GLY A 56 9.59 2.10 -7.84
C GLY A 56 9.80 1.89 -6.34
N GLN A 57 10.90 2.43 -5.79
CA GLN A 57 11.20 2.37 -4.36
C GLN A 57 10.13 3.07 -3.51
N ARG A 58 9.71 4.28 -3.91
CA ARG A 58 8.63 5.02 -3.25
C ARG A 58 7.35 4.18 -3.21
N ASN A 59 6.93 3.64 -4.35
CA ASN A 59 5.71 2.86 -4.43
C ASN A 59 5.78 1.57 -3.58
N GLN A 60 6.95 0.95 -3.48
CA GLN A 60 7.17 -0.20 -2.59
C GLN A 60 7.07 0.20 -1.11
N ALA A 61 7.67 1.32 -0.71
CA ALA A 61 7.58 1.84 0.66
C ALA A 61 6.12 2.20 1.03
N LEU A 62 5.38 2.86 0.13
CA LEU A 62 3.96 3.17 0.34
C LEU A 62 3.10 1.92 0.53
N ARG A 63 3.39 0.83 -0.19
CA ARG A 63 2.74 -0.47 0.04
C ARG A 63 3.08 -1.02 1.42
N GLN A 64 4.32 -0.92 1.88
CA GLN A 64 4.70 -1.37 3.22
C GLN A 64 3.98 -0.60 4.33
N ILE A 65 3.76 0.71 4.14
CA ILE A 65 2.97 1.52 5.08
C ILE A 65 1.53 0.99 5.17
N MET A 66 0.89 0.76 4.02
CA MET A 66 -0.46 0.20 3.98
C MET A 66 -0.52 -1.18 4.67
N VAL A 67 0.41 -2.07 4.34
CA VAL A 67 0.46 -3.42 4.93
C VAL A 67 0.72 -3.37 6.43
N GLY A 68 1.62 -2.49 6.89
CA GLY A 68 1.91 -2.29 8.31
C GLY A 68 0.72 -1.76 9.09
N CYS A 69 0.00 -0.76 8.55
CA CYS A 69 -1.22 -0.25 9.15
C CYS A 69 -2.31 -1.33 9.28
N MET A 70 -2.50 -2.13 8.22
CA MET A 70 -3.45 -3.25 8.25
C MET A 70 -3.03 -4.33 9.24
N ALA A 71 -1.73 -4.64 9.33
CA ALA A 71 -1.21 -5.60 10.31
C ALA A 71 -1.45 -5.15 11.76
N ALA A 72 -1.23 -3.87 12.06
CA ALA A 72 -1.51 -3.29 13.38
C ALA A 72 -3.01 -3.36 13.76
N ARG A 73 -3.90 -3.39 12.76
CA ARG A 73 -5.35 -3.53 12.93
C ARG A 73 -5.84 -4.98 12.93
N GLY A 74 -4.93 -5.94 12.83
CA GLY A 74 -5.23 -7.37 12.94
C GLY A 74 -5.54 -8.06 11.61
N TYR A 75 -5.03 -7.53 10.50
CA TYR A 75 -5.15 -8.16 9.18
C TYR A 75 -3.82 -8.71 8.69
N SER A 76 -3.83 -9.89 8.10
CA SER A 76 -2.73 -10.42 7.29
C SER A 76 -2.92 -10.07 5.82
N MET A 77 -1.82 -9.74 5.12
CA MET A 77 -1.85 -9.60 3.67
C MET A 77 -1.53 -10.93 2.98
N THR A 78 -2.39 -11.36 2.06
CA THR A 78 -2.11 -12.46 1.14
C THR A 78 -1.85 -11.91 -0.26
N VAL A 79 -0.70 -12.27 -0.84
CA VAL A 79 -0.40 -11.99 -2.25
C VAL A 79 -1.12 -13.05 -3.09
N VAL A 80 -2.20 -12.65 -3.76
CA VAL A 80 -2.89 -13.54 -4.71
C VAL A 80 -2.18 -13.43 -6.05
N THR A 81 -1.36 -14.42 -6.40
CA THR A 81 -0.89 -14.60 -7.78
C THR A 81 -2.01 -15.28 -8.57
N VAL A 82 -2.76 -14.51 -9.35
CA VAL A 82 -3.71 -15.09 -10.31
C VAL A 82 -2.87 -15.65 -11.45
N GLN A 83 -2.77 -16.97 -11.55
CA GLN A 83 -2.14 -17.64 -12.69
C GLN A 83 -3.11 -17.53 -13.88
N PRO A 84 -2.68 -16.97 -15.03
CA PRO A 84 -3.54 -16.73 -16.19
C PRO A 84 -4.05 -18.02 -16.83
#